data_AF-A0A4Y9SYJ6-F1
#
_entry.id   AF-A0A4Y9SYJ6-F1
#
_cell.length_a   1.000
_cell.length_b   1.000
_cell.length_c   1.000
_cell.angle_alpha   90.00
_cell.angle_beta   90.00
_cell.angle_gamma   90.00
#
_symmetry.space_group_name_H-M   'P 1'
#
loop_
_entity.id
_entity.type
_entity.pdbx_description
1 polymer ?
#
loop_
_entity_poly.entity_id
_entity_poly.type
_entity_poly.pdbx_seq_one_letter_code
_entity_poly.pdbx_strand_id
1 'polypeptide(L)'
;MDRRVTQPTKEQVRAYMSAREHAHRPPPAPQDIRRQLGWTLAPPEPTFTLIKLCLLPATLGQLAAQATWAWCLAPLRAEPEVVQHVRTSA
;
A
#
# COMPACT_ATOMS: atom_id res chain seq x y z
N MET A 1 -18.92 16.32 -12.28
CA MET A 1 -18.11 15.15 -11.88
C MET A 1 -17.84 14.32 -13.13
N ASP A 2 -16.75 14.62 -13.85
CA ASP A 2 -16.38 13.91 -15.07
C ASP A 2 -15.87 12.50 -14.75
N ARG A 3 -16.67 11.49 -15.09
CA ARG A 3 -16.27 10.09 -15.04
C ARG A 3 -15.50 9.76 -16.31
N ARG A 4 -14.16 9.74 -16.21
CA ARG A 4 -13.32 9.28 -17.32
C ARG A 4 -13.41 7.76 -17.44
N VAL A 5 -13.97 7.31 -18.55
CA VAL A 5 -13.98 5.90 -18.95
C VAL A 5 -12.74 5.65 -19.77
N THR A 6 -11.81 4.82 -19.26
CA THR A 6 -10.63 4.41 -20.03
C THR A 6 -11.08 3.42 -21.09
N GLN A 7 -11.21 3.88 -22.34
CA GLN A 7 -11.59 3.02 -23.46
C GLN A 7 -10.32 2.29 -23.96
N PRO A 8 -10.33 0.95 -24.09
CA PRO A 8 -9.20 0.20 -24.61
C PRO A 8 -8.96 0.52 -26.09
N THR A 9 -7.71 0.44 -26.52
CA THR A 9 -7.36 0.64 -27.93
C THR A 9 -7.81 -0.56 -28.77
N LYS A 10 -8.03 -0.34 -30.07
CA LYS A 10 -8.46 -1.40 -30.99
C LYS A 10 -7.45 -2.54 -31.06
N GLU A 11 -6.16 -2.22 -30.93
CA GLU A 11 -5.05 -3.17 -30.92
C GLU A 11 -5.10 -4.07 -29.67
N GLN A 12 -5.38 -3.51 -28.50
CA GLN A 12 -5.53 -4.27 -27.25
C GLN A 12 -6.71 -5.26 -27.35
N VAL A 13 -7.84 -4.80 -27.90
CA VAL A 13 -9.00 -5.66 -28.14
C VAL A 13 -8.66 -6.79 -29.13
N ARG A 14 -7.91 -6.49 -30.18
CA ARG A 14 -7.48 -7.50 -31.18
C ARG A 14 -6.55 -8.55 -30.58
N ALA A 15 -5.55 -8.14 -29.81
CA ALA A 15 -4.64 -9.06 -29.10
C ALA A 15 -5.42 -9.94 -28.10
N TYR A 16 -6.37 -9.35 -27.39
CA TYR A 16 -7.24 -10.07 -26.46
C TYR A 16 -8.10 -11.13 -27.16
N MET A 17 -8.73 -10.79 -28.27
CA MET A 17 -9.56 -11.75 -29.03
C MET A 17 -8.71 -12.86 -29.65
N SER A 18 -7.52 -12.52 -30.18
CA SER A 18 -6.55 -13.48 -30.70
C SER A 18 -6.08 -14.48 -29.63
N ALA A 19 -5.74 -14.00 -28.42
CA ALA A 19 -5.39 -14.87 -27.30
C ALA A 19 -6.57 -15.76 -26.85
N ARG A 20 -7.79 -15.25 -26.94
CA ARG A 20 -9.01 -15.99 -26.55
C ARG A 20 -9.39 -17.08 -27.54
N GLU A 21 -9.16 -16.85 -28.83
CA GLU A 21 -9.41 -17.83 -29.91
C GLU A 21 -8.61 -19.12 -29.70
N HIS A 22 -7.36 -18.99 -29.21
CA HIS A 22 -6.50 -20.13 -28.89
C HIS A 22 -6.91 -20.90 -27.62
N ALA A 23 -7.73 -20.30 -26.75
CA ALA A 23 -8.04 -20.86 -25.44
C ALA A 23 -9.35 -21.67 -25.38
N HIS A 24 -10.17 -21.66 -26.44
CA HIS A 24 -11.49 -22.35 -26.52
C HIS A 24 -12.34 -22.25 -25.24
N ARG A 25 -12.25 -21.13 -24.52
CA ARG A 25 -12.97 -20.95 -23.26
C ARG A 25 -14.41 -20.48 -23.48
N PRO A 26 -15.34 -20.84 -22.58
CA PRO A 26 -16.68 -20.29 -22.59
C PRO A 26 -16.64 -18.75 -22.52
N PRO A 27 -17.65 -18.06 -23.08
CA PRO A 27 -17.66 -16.61 -23.16
C PRO A 27 -17.53 -16.02 -21.75
N PRO A 28 -16.46 -15.25 -21.47
CA PRO A 28 -16.28 -14.64 -20.16
C PRO A 28 -17.39 -13.61 -19.92
N ALA A 29 -17.76 -13.43 -18.65
CA ALA A 29 -18.74 -12.43 -18.28
C ALA A 29 -18.26 -11.03 -18.73
N PRO A 30 -19.14 -10.13 -19.19
CA PRO A 30 -18.75 -8.81 -19.70
C PRO A 30 -17.90 -8.00 -18.72
N GLN A 31 -18.09 -8.23 -17.41
CA GLN A 31 -17.32 -7.62 -16.33
C GLN A 31 -15.83 -8.02 -16.34
N ASP A 32 -15.52 -9.27 -16.71
CA ASP A 32 -14.14 -9.78 -16.71
C ASP A 32 -13.38 -9.25 -17.92
N ILE A 33 -14.05 -9.13 -19.06
CA ILE A 33 -13.52 -8.49 -20.26
C ILE A 33 -13.17 -7.03 -19.97
N ARG A 34 -14.08 -6.31 -19.30
CA ARG A 34 -13.86 -4.92 -18.90
C ARG A 34 -12.65 -4.78 -17.98
N ARG A 35 -12.47 -5.69 -17.02
CA ARG A 35 -11.30 -5.71 -16.13
C ARG A 35 -10.00 -6.03 -16.88
N GLN A 36 -10.00 -7.05 -17.72
CA GLN A 36 -8.82 -7.50 -18.47
C GLN A 36 -8.34 -6.46 -19.49
N LEU A 37 -9.27 -5.69 -20.07
CA LEU A 37 -8.96 -4.61 -21.00
C LEU A 37 -8.72 -3.25 -20.31
N GLY A 38 -8.74 -3.19 -18.98
CA GLY A 38 -8.63 -1.92 -18.25
C GLY A 38 -9.79 -0.95 -18.52
N TRP A 39 -10.91 -1.46 -19.03
CA TRP A 39 -12.16 -0.72 -19.26
C TRP A 39 -12.95 -0.55 -17.96
N THR A 40 -12.28 0.00 -16.97
CA THR A 40 -12.85 0.37 -15.67
C THR A 40 -13.05 1.87 -15.62
N LEU A 41 -14.05 2.32 -14.85
CA LEU A 41 -14.11 3.74 -14.49
C LEU A 41 -12.80 4.05 -13.76
N ALA A 42 -11.99 4.94 -14.33
CA ALA A 42 -10.85 5.47 -13.60
C ALA A 42 -11.41 6.11 -12.32
N PRO A 43 -10.91 5.75 -11.13
CA PRO A 43 -11.24 6.51 -9.95
C PRO A 43 -10.84 7.98 -10.23
N PRO A 44 -11.64 8.97 -9.81
CA PRO A 44 -11.30 10.36 -10.02
C PRO A 44 -9.91 10.60 -9.42
N GLU A 45 -8.96 10.91 -10.29
CA GLU A 45 -7.53 10.81 -10.02
C GLU A 45 -6.93 11.81 -8.99
N PRO A 46 -7.58 12.89 -8.49
CA PRO A 46 -6.92 13.69 -7.45
C PRO A 46 -7.11 13.15 -6.03
N THR A 47 -8.20 12.44 -5.72
CA THR A 47 -8.56 12.18 -4.31
C THR A 47 -7.65 11.14 -3.67
N PHE A 48 -7.33 10.06 -4.38
CA PHE A 48 -6.48 9.00 -3.86
C PHE A 48 -5.04 9.49 -3.63
N THR A 49 -4.50 10.29 -4.55
CA THR A 49 -3.16 10.87 -4.46
C THR A 49 -3.07 11.89 -3.31
N LEU A 50 -4.09 12.74 -3.14
CA LEU A 50 -4.16 13.69 -2.02
C LEU A 50 -4.31 12.98 -0.66
N ILE A 51 -5.16 11.96 -0.57
CA ILE A 51 -5.31 11.15 0.64
C ILE A 51 -3.96 10.50 1.00
N LYS A 52 -3.26 9.94 0.01
CA LYS A 52 -1.95 9.32 0.20
C LYS A 52 -0.93 10.35 0.67
N LEU A 53 -0.83 11.51 0.01
CA LEU A 53 0.05 12.61 0.40
C LEU A 53 -0.24 13.16 1.80
N CYS A 54 -1.50 13.18 2.26
CA CYS A 54 -1.87 13.56 3.63
C CYS A 54 -1.52 12.49 4.67
N LEU A 55 -1.52 11.21 4.28
CA LEU A 55 -1.23 10.09 5.19
C LEU A 55 0.28 9.93 5.47
N LEU A 56 1.14 10.32 4.53
CA LEU A 56 2.61 10.31 4.70
C LEU A 56 3.12 11.16 5.89
N PRO A 57 2.77 12.45 6.03
CA PRO A 57 3.22 13.26 7.16
C PRO A 57 2.62 12.78 8.49
N ALA A 58 1.38 12.29 8.50
CA ALA A 58 0.76 11.73 9.70
C ALA A 58 1.51 10.49 10.21
N THR A 59 1.88 9.58 9.30
CA THR A 59 2.66 8.38 9.65
C THR A 59 4.08 8.73 10.10
N LEU A 60 4.73 9.71 9.46
CA LEU A 60 6.03 10.23 9.90
C LEU A 60 5.98 10.86 11.30
N GLY A 61 4.96 11.68 11.58
CA GLY A 61 4.75 12.27 12.91
C GLY A 61 4.51 11.21 13.98
N GLN A 62 3.77 10.15 13.66
CA GLN A 62 3.52 9.04 14.59
C GLN A 62 4.81 8.26 14.91
N LEU A 63 5.65 7.97 13.91
CA LEU A 63 6.94 7.33 14.12
C LEU A 63 7.89 8.19 14.97
N ALA A 64 7.93 9.49 14.72
CA ALA A 64 8.73 10.42 15.52
C ALA A 64 8.27 10.46 16.99
N ALA A 65 6.96 10.49 17.23
CA ALA A 65 6.40 10.44 18.57
C ALA A 65 6.73 9.12 19.29
N GLN A 66 6.64 7.99 18.60
CA GLN A 66 7.03 6.69 19.14
C GLN A 66 8.53 6.62 19.48
N ALA A 67 9.40 7.18 18.63
CA ALA A 67 10.83 7.24 18.89
C ALA A 67 11.14 8.09 20.13
N THR A 68 10.54 9.28 20.25
CA THR A 68 10.70 10.16 21.41
C THR A 68 10.22 9.47 22.69
N TRP A 69 9.05 8.83 22.65
CA TRP A 69 8.51 8.09 23.79
C TRP A 69 9.42 6.93 24.21
N ALA A 70 9.92 6.16 23.24
CA ALA A 70 10.88 5.09 23.49
C ALA A 70 12.19 5.59 24.11
N TRP A 71 12.67 6.77 23.68
CA TRP A 71 13.85 7.42 24.27
C TRP A 71 13.60 7.93 25.69
N CYS A 72 12.43 8.52 25.97
CA CYS A 72 12.07 8.96 27.32
C CYS A 72 11.96 7.78 28.31
N LEU A 73 11.55 6.60 27.84
CA LEU A 73 11.46 5.38 28.64
C LEU A 73 12.76 4.57 28.68
N ALA A 74 13.76 4.88 27.83
CA ALA A 74 15.05 4.21 27.82
C ALA A 74 15.78 4.26 29.18
N PRO A 75 15.88 5.41 29.88
CA PRO A 75 16.51 5.47 31.20
C PRO A 75 15.71 4.76 32.29
N LEU A 76 14.40 4.55 32.12
CA LEU A 76 13.55 3.78 33.04
C LEU A 76 13.64 2.27 32.81
N ARG A 77 14.22 1.83 31.68
CA ARG A 77 14.51 0.41 31.37
C ARG A 77 15.93 0.01 31.74
N ALA A 78 16.79 0.97 32.07
CA ALA A 78 18.12 0.74 32.58
C ALA A 78 18.04 0.63 34.11
N GLU A 79 17.66 -0.55 34.61
CA GLU A 79 17.91 -0.88 36.02
C GLU A 79 19.44 -0.93 36.27
N PRO A 80 19.90 -0.47 37.45
CA PRO A 80 21.31 -0.29 37.73
C PRO A 80 21.99 -1.63 38.02
N GLU A 81 22.93 -2.02 37.16
CA GLU A 81 23.84 -3.16 37.36
C GLU A 81 24.92 -2.88 38.44
N VAL A 82 24.59 -2.15 39.51
CA VAL A 82 25.58 -1.69 40.52
C VAL A 82 25.63 -2.58 41.77
N VAL A 83 24.75 -3.59 41.91
CA VAL A 83 24.67 -4.42 43.13
C VAL A 83 25.51 -5.72 43.06
N GLN A 84 26.41 -5.90 42.09
CA GLN A 84 27.21 -7.14 41.99
C GLN A 84 28.69 -7.04 42.39
N HIS A 85 29.27 -5.85 42.61
CA HIS A 85 30.72 -5.75 42.87
C HIS A 85 31.16 -5.63 44.34
N VAL A 86 30.24 -5.69 45.32
CA VAL A 86 30.58 -5.57 46.77
C VAL A 86 30.33 -6.87 47.55
N ARG A 87 30.47 -8.04 46.91
CA ARG A 87 30.40 -9.35 47.60
C ARG A 87 31.58 -10.29 47.37
N THR A 88 32.62 -9.83 46.68
CA THR A 88 33.87 -10.57 46.47
C THR A 88 35.06 -9.73 46.93
N SER A 89 35.10 -9.44 48.23
CA SER A 89 36.35 -9.16 48.93
C SER A 89 36.13 -9.63 50.37
N ALA A 90 36.07 -10.96 50.50
CA ALA A 90 36.27 -11.68 51.74
C ALA A 90 37.78 -11.98 51.86
#